data_AF-A0A136PE42-F1
#
_entry.id   AF-A0A136PE42-F1
#
_cell.length_a   1.000
_cell.length_b   1.000
_cell.length_c   1.000
_cell.angle_alpha   90.00
_cell.angle_beta   90.00
_cell.angle_gamma   90.00
#
_symmetry.space_group_name_H-M   'P 1'
#
loop_
_entity.id
_entity.type
_entity.pdbx_description
1 polymer ?
#
loop_
_entity_poly.entity_id
_entity_poly.type
_entity_poly.pdbx_seq_one_letter_code
_entity_poly.pdbx_strand_id
1 'polypeptide(L)'
;MLQAEYQLFLHSFNNQTLNFMSKKILIYGLISGVLLTGLFILSHLLFMKDFSAEMWETGEIIGYSSMIIALTAVFFGVKAYRDKVNGGKITFGKAFMLGLGISGVASVIFGVYVYILYTVIAPDMSGKMIEIYREKIKTSGQTQEVITKQLQEFDKEAVMWNNPLLQSIVMLMTVFLLGIVISVITAVILKKKNSINRKYNIIYMAKSKFEESKETGKHSMLLKLAGEWEGVAKTWFEPGKLADESVMKGSIKPVLNGMFLMHEYSGSMQGKPFEGISIYGYNLNDDKFQCANIDSFHNGTAIMMQNGEEGSGIFSALGHYSYRLSPVEIQSWGWKTVLEPADENNLIITIYNITPSGEEAKGVEINYKRIK
;
A
#
# COMPACT_ATOMS: atom_id res chain seq x y z
N MET A 1 0.73 12.10 26.89
CA MET A 1 2.01 11.90 26.19
C MET A 1 1.80 11.08 24.91
N LEU A 2 1.35 9.82 25.01
CA LEU A 2 1.07 8.93 23.86
C LEU A 2 0.15 9.50 22.74
N GLN A 3 -0.91 10.23 23.10
CA GLN A 3 -1.81 10.81 22.10
C GLN A 3 -1.16 11.97 21.32
N ALA A 4 -0.30 12.76 21.96
CA ALA A 4 0.43 13.86 21.32
C ALA A 4 1.53 13.33 20.38
N GLU A 5 2.26 12.30 20.82
CA GLU A 5 3.27 11.62 20.00
C GLU A 5 2.65 10.92 18.79
N TYR A 6 1.47 10.30 18.96
CA TYR A 6 0.73 9.70 17.85
C TYR A 6 0.26 10.75 16.82
N GLN A 7 -0.20 11.93 17.27
CA GLN A 7 -0.58 13.02 16.36
C GLN A 7 0.63 13.61 15.63
N LEU A 8 1.78 13.75 16.30
CA LEU A 8 3.04 14.19 15.69
C LEU A 8 3.53 13.19 14.64
N PHE A 9 3.44 11.88 14.93
CA PHE A 9 3.76 10.82 13.97
C PHE A 9 2.85 10.87 12.73
N LEU A 10 1.52 10.99 12.94
CA LEU A 10 0.57 11.11 11.83
C LEU A 10 0.81 12.37 11.00
N HIS A 11 1.14 13.49 11.64
CA HIS A 11 1.44 14.73 10.95
C HIS A 11 2.71 14.62 10.09
N SER A 12 3.79 14.07 10.66
CA SER A 12 5.05 13.82 9.94
C SER A 12 4.85 12.88 8.74
N PHE A 13 4.12 11.78 8.95
CA PHE A 13 3.80 10.81 7.88
C PHE A 13 2.95 11.43 6.77
N ASN A 14 1.92 12.22 7.12
CA ASN A 14 1.09 12.93 6.15
C ASN A 14 1.91 13.97 5.35
N ASN A 15 2.82 14.70 5.99
CA ASN A 15 3.70 15.65 5.31
C ASN A 15 4.65 14.97 4.32
N GLN A 16 5.21 13.80 4.68
CA GLN A 16 6.04 13.04 3.75
C GLN A 16 5.25 12.56 2.53
N THR A 17 4.05 12.02 2.72
CA THR A 17 3.21 11.57 1.59
C THR A 17 2.76 12.72 0.69
N LEU A 18 2.42 13.89 1.25
CA LEU A 18 2.16 15.12 0.50
C LEU A 18 3.38 15.56 -0.32
N ASN A 19 4.59 15.53 0.27
CA ASN A 19 5.82 15.88 -0.43
C ASN A 19 6.11 14.95 -1.62
N PHE A 20 5.88 13.63 -1.46
CA PHE A 20 6.02 12.70 -2.58
C PHE A 20 4.98 12.92 -3.68
N MET A 21 3.75 13.28 -3.31
CA MET A 21 2.68 13.60 -4.25
C MET A 21 3.02 14.83 -5.10
N SER A 22 3.36 15.94 -4.46
CA SER A 22 3.76 17.19 -5.13
C SER A 22 4.97 17.00 -6.04
N LYS A 23 5.97 16.23 -5.61
CA LYS A 23 7.15 15.91 -6.43
C LYS A 23 6.77 15.15 -7.70
N LYS A 24 5.85 14.18 -7.63
CA LYS A 24 5.38 13.45 -8.82
C LYS A 24 4.56 14.33 -9.75
N ILE A 25 3.71 15.19 -9.21
CA ILE A 25 2.96 16.18 -9.99
C ILE A 25 3.92 17.05 -10.80
N LEU A 26 4.94 17.63 -10.16
CA LEU A 26 5.91 18.50 -10.84
C LEU A 26 6.71 17.76 -11.91
N ILE A 27 7.28 16.59 -11.59
CA ILE A 27 8.13 15.84 -12.53
C ILE A 27 7.34 15.46 -13.79
N TYR A 28 6.17 14.84 -13.62
CA TYR A 28 5.40 14.37 -14.77
C TYR A 28 4.69 15.52 -15.50
N GLY A 29 4.35 16.59 -14.80
CA GLY A 29 3.85 17.83 -15.40
C GLY A 29 4.89 18.51 -16.29
N LEU A 30 6.13 18.61 -15.83
CA LEU A 30 7.25 19.13 -16.63
C LEU A 30 7.52 18.25 -17.84
N ILE A 31 7.56 16.93 -17.68
CA ILE A 31 7.74 16.00 -18.81
C ILE A 31 6.64 16.20 -19.85
N SER A 32 5.38 16.25 -19.41
CA SER A 32 4.24 16.43 -20.30
C SER A 32 4.28 17.80 -21.01
N GLY A 33 4.54 18.88 -20.27
CA GLY A 33 4.61 20.23 -20.83
C GLY A 33 5.78 20.41 -21.82
N VAL A 34 6.96 19.88 -21.51
CA VAL A 34 8.14 19.92 -22.40
C VAL A 34 7.91 19.07 -23.64
N LEU A 35 7.37 17.86 -23.49
CA LEU A 35 7.05 16.98 -24.61
C LEU A 35 6.02 17.64 -25.53
N LEU A 36 4.96 18.20 -24.96
CA LEU A 36 3.92 18.90 -25.72
C LEU A 36 4.50 20.09 -26.49
N THR A 37 5.24 20.95 -25.79
CA THR A 37 5.86 22.14 -26.39
C THR A 37 6.85 21.75 -27.49
N GLY A 38 7.68 20.73 -27.26
CA GLY A 38 8.64 20.23 -28.23
C GLY A 38 7.98 19.66 -29.49
N LEU A 39 6.88 18.92 -29.34
CA LEU A 39 6.11 18.43 -30.50
C LEU A 39 5.50 19.57 -31.31
N PHE A 40 5.00 20.62 -30.65
CA PHE A 40 4.49 21.81 -31.33
C PHE A 40 5.58 22.61 -32.04
N ILE A 41 6.74 22.80 -31.41
CA ILE A 41 7.90 23.46 -32.05
C ILE A 41 8.35 22.66 -33.27
N LEU A 42 8.45 21.33 -33.14
CA LEU A 42 8.85 20.46 -34.24
C LEU A 42 7.86 20.54 -35.40
N SER A 43 6.55 20.48 -35.11
CA SER A 43 5.49 20.67 -36.10
C SER A 43 5.65 22.01 -36.82
N HIS A 44 5.82 23.10 -36.06
CA HIS A 44 6.05 24.43 -36.62
C HIS A 44 7.27 24.47 -37.56
N LEU A 45 8.41 23.90 -37.14
CA LEU A 45 9.65 23.87 -37.94
C LEU A 45 9.52 23.06 -39.24
N LEU A 46 8.73 21.99 -39.22
CA LEU A 46 8.55 21.11 -40.38
C LEU A 46 7.54 21.65 -41.39
N PHE A 47 6.48 22.32 -40.94
CA PHE A 47 5.31 22.63 -41.77
C PHE A 47 5.13 24.12 -42.10
N MET A 48 5.90 25.05 -41.51
CA MET A 48 5.71 26.50 -41.73
C MET A 48 6.37 27.09 -42.98
N LYS A 49 7.10 26.31 -43.78
CA LYS A 49 7.78 26.84 -44.97
C LYS A 49 6.81 27.28 -46.08
N ASP A 50 5.67 26.59 -46.21
CA ASP A 50 4.65 26.87 -47.24
C ASP A 50 3.25 26.94 -46.58
N PHE A 51 2.95 28.08 -45.96
CA PHE A 51 1.71 28.29 -45.20
C PHE A 51 0.48 28.33 -46.11
N SER A 52 -0.34 27.27 -46.12
CA SER A 52 -1.57 27.14 -46.90
C SER A 52 -2.77 26.72 -46.05
N ALA A 53 -3.99 26.92 -46.56
CA ALA A 53 -5.22 26.54 -45.84
C ALA A 53 -5.33 25.02 -45.56
N GLU A 54 -4.85 24.18 -46.47
CA GLU A 54 -4.86 22.71 -46.33
C GLU A 54 -3.83 22.23 -45.29
N MET A 55 -2.68 22.90 -45.22
CA MET A 55 -1.69 22.66 -44.17
C MET A 55 -2.19 23.05 -42.79
N TRP A 56 -3.07 24.05 -42.69
CA TRP A 56 -3.67 24.44 -41.42
C TRP A 56 -4.60 23.36 -40.85
N GLU A 57 -5.49 22.79 -41.66
CA GLU A 57 -6.38 21.70 -41.25
C GLU A 57 -5.57 20.45 -40.81
N THR A 58 -4.49 20.15 -41.54
CA THR A 58 -3.55 19.09 -41.18
C THR A 58 -2.82 19.41 -39.86
N GLY A 59 -2.42 20.67 -39.65
CA GLY A 59 -1.76 21.15 -38.45
C GLY A 59 -2.64 21.07 -37.19
N GLU A 60 -3.94 21.30 -37.33
CA GLU A 60 -4.92 21.16 -36.25
C GLU A 60 -4.98 19.70 -35.74
N ILE A 61 -5.07 18.73 -36.65
CA ILE A 61 -5.09 17.30 -36.34
C ILE A 61 -3.80 16.89 -35.62
N ILE A 62 -2.64 17.34 -36.14
CA ILE A 62 -1.33 17.09 -35.53
C ILE A 62 -1.26 17.70 -34.14
N GLY A 63 -1.75 18.94 -33.99
CA GLY A 63 -1.81 19.67 -32.72
C GLY A 63 -2.56 18.89 -31.65
N TYR A 64 -3.82 18.53 -31.89
CA TYR A 64 -4.61 17.76 -30.92
C TYR A 64 -4.06 16.35 -30.67
N SER A 65 -3.53 15.68 -31.69
CA SER A 65 -2.89 14.37 -31.53
C SER A 65 -1.68 14.46 -30.60
N SER A 66 -0.85 15.50 -30.77
CA SER A 66 0.31 15.73 -29.92
C SER A 66 -0.06 16.04 -28.46
N MET A 67 -1.17 16.75 -28.23
CA MET A 67 -1.72 16.97 -26.87
C MET A 67 -2.07 15.65 -26.19
N ILE A 68 -2.78 14.76 -26.88
CA ILE A 68 -3.15 13.44 -26.33
C ILE A 68 -1.91 12.62 -26.02
N ILE A 69 -0.94 12.58 -26.95
CA ILE A 69 0.34 11.87 -26.76
C ILE A 69 1.09 12.42 -25.54
N ALA A 70 1.22 13.73 -25.42
CA ALA A 70 1.93 14.35 -24.30
C ALA A 70 1.22 14.11 -22.95
N LEU A 71 -0.12 14.10 -22.94
CA LEU A 71 -0.91 13.86 -21.74
C LEU A 71 -0.92 12.37 -21.31
N THR A 72 -0.38 11.43 -22.10
CA THR A 72 -0.11 10.06 -21.61
C THR A 72 0.81 10.03 -20.38
N ALA A 73 1.64 11.07 -20.19
CA ALA A 73 2.44 11.26 -18.99
C ALA A 73 1.60 11.34 -17.70
N VAL A 74 0.33 11.77 -17.78
CA VAL A 74 -0.63 11.73 -16.67
C VAL A 74 -0.81 10.30 -16.16
N PHE A 75 -1.04 9.34 -17.07
CA PHE A 75 -1.19 7.94 -16.71
C PHE A 75 0.06 7.39 -16.03
N PHE A 76 1.23 7.65 -16.61
CA PHE A 76 2.49 7.18 -16.03
C PHE A 76 2.82 7.85 -14.69
N GLY A 77 2.50 9.12 -14.51
CA GLY A 77 2.69 9.83 -13.25
C GLY A 77 1.81 9.26 -12.14
N VAL A 78 0.53 9.02 -12.43
CA VAL A 78 -0.41 8.39 -11.48
C VAL A 78 0.01 6.95 -11.17
N LYS A 79 0.40 6.18 -12.18
CA LYS A 79 0.90 4.81 -12.01
C LYS A 79 2.18 4.78 -11.17
N ALA A 80 3.13 5.68 -11.43
CA ALA A 80 4.38 5.76 -10.70
C ALA A 80 4.17 6.13 -9.22
N TYR A 81 3.23 7.04 -8.93
CA TYR A 81 2.84 7.34 -7.55
C TYR A 81 2.19 6.10 -6.89
N ARG A 82 1.23 5.47 -7.58
CA ARG A 82 0.57 4.25 -7.08
C ARG A 82 1.59 3.16 -6.73
N ASP A 83 2.48 2.83 -7.65
CA ASP A 83 3.36 1.66 -7.55
C ASP A 83 4.55 1.91 -6.63
N LYS A 84 5.17 3.10 -6.70
CA LYS A 84 6.42 3.39 -5.96
C LYS A 84 6.22 4.12 -4.64
N VAL A 85 5.08 4.77 -4.43
CA VAL A 85 4.81 5.58 -3.21
C VAL A 85 3.66 5.00 -2.39
N ASN A 86 2.60 4.52 -3.05
CA ASN A 86 1.35 4.13 -2.38
C ASN A 86 1.11 2.61 -2.33
N GLY A 87 2.18 1.81 -2.40
CA GLY A 87 2.12 0.35 -2.20
C GLY A 87 1.27 -0.40 -3.23
N GLY A 88 1.23 0.07 -4.48
CA GLY A 88 0.49 -0.55 -5.57
C GLY A 88 -1.03 -0.33 -5.55
N LYS A 89 -1.54 0.49 -4.64
CA LYS A 89 -2.99 0.79 -4.50
C LYS A 89 -3.25 2.28 -4.58
N ILE A 90 -4.38 2.71 -5.13
CA ILE A 90 -4.77 4.12 -5.16
C ILE A 90 -6.29 4.25 -5.28
N THR A 91 -6.87 5.18 -4.54
CA THR A 91 -8.31 5.52 -4.66
C THR A 91 -8.55 6.39 -5.88
N PHE A 92 -9.77 6.37 -6.42
CA PHE A 92 -10.18 7.25 -7.51
C PHE A 92 -9.86 8.73 -7.23
N GLY A 93 -10.29 9.27 -6.08
CA GLY A 93 -10.07 10.70 -5.75
C GLY A 93 -8.59 11.09 -5.74
N LYS A 94 -7.73 10.31 -5.09
CA LYS A 94 -6.27 10.54 -5.11
C LYS A 94 -5.66 10.44 -6.52
N ALA A 95 -6.08 9.46 -7.31
CA ALA A 95 -5.60 9.30 -8.69
C ALA A 95 -6.02 10.47 -9.57
N PHE A 96 -7.28 10.91 -9.45
CA PHE A 96 -7.84 12.02 -10.18
C PHE A 96 -7.12 13.34 -9.84
N MET A 97 -6.97 13.66 -8.55
CA MET A 97 -6.28 14.89 -8.11
C MET A 97 -4.82 14.93 -8.56
N LEU A 98 -4.12 13.79 -8.54
CA LEU A 98 -2.75 13.73 -9.04
C LEU A 98 -2.69 13.97 -10.56
N GLY A 99 -3.64 13.39 -11.31
CA GLY A 99 -3.74 13.63 -12.75
C GLY A 99 -4.06 15.09 -13.09
N LEU A 100 -4.96 15.72 -12.33
CA LEU A 100 -5.27 17.14 -12.47
C LEU A 100 -4.04 18.01 -12.21
N GLY A 101 -3.28 17.71 -11.15
CA GLY A 101 -2.05 18.44 -10.85
C GLY A 101 -1.03 18.36 -11.99
N ILE A 102 -0.81 17.17 -12.54
CA ILE A 102 0.11 16.96 -13.68
C ILE A 102 -0.36 17.77 -14.89
N SER A 103 -1.66 17.68 -15.20
CA SER A 103 -2.27 18.37 -16.33
C SER A 103 -2.20 19.89 -16.19
N GLY A 104 -2.39 20.41 -14.98
CA GLY A 104 -2.29 21.85 -14.69
C GLY A 104 -0.88 22.40 -14.88
N VAL A 105 0.15 21.65 -14.47
CA VAL A 105 1.55 22.06 -14.73
C VAL A 105 1.82 22.06 -16.24
N ALA A 106 1.38 21.01 -16.97
CA ALA A 106 1.57 20.91 -18.41
C ALA A 106 0.87 22.03 -19.17
N SER A 107 -0.37 22.37 -18.80
CA SER A 107 -1.15 23.42 -19.45
C SER A 107 -0.55 24.81 -19.24
N VAL A 108 -0.02 25.10 -18.05
CA VAL A 108 0.67 26.38 -17.77
C VAL A 108 1.92 26.52 -18.64
N ILE A 109 2.75 25.48 -18.72
CA ILE A 109 3.96 25.49 -19.57
C ILE A 109 3.56 25.75 -21.02
N PHE A 110 2.54 25.06 -21.50
CA PHE A 110 2.09 25.19 -22.87
C PHE A 110 1.45 26.55 -23.16
N GLY A 111 0.65 27.10 -22.23
CA GLY A 111 0.10 28.45 -22.36
C GLY A 111 1.19 29.52 -22.46
N VAL A 112 2.25 29.42 -21.64
CA VAL A 112 3.41 30.32 -21.73
C VAL A 112 4.10 30.19 -23.10
N TYR A 113 4.28 28.96 -23.59
CA TYR A 113 4.79 28.76 -24.95
C TYR A 113 3.91 29.41 -26.01
N VAL A 114 2.60 29.23 -25.98
CA VAL A 114 1.66 29.81 -26.95
C VAL A 114 1.73 31.35 -26.92
N TYR A 115 1.86 31.94 -25.73
CA TYR A 115 2.04 33.39 -25.62
C TYR A 115 3.35 33.84 -26.30
N ILE A 116 4.46 33.15 -26.07
CA ILE A 116 5.76 33.43 -26.72
C ILE A 116 5.66 33.20 -28.23
N LEU A 117 4.94 32.17 -28.67
CA LEU A 117 4.73 31.86 -30.08
C LEU A 117 4.12 33.06 -30.82
N TYR A 118 3.02 33.62 -30.29
CA TYR A 118 2.29 34.71 -30.94
C TYR A 118 2.84 36.12 -30.66
N THR A 119 3.83 36.27 -29.78
CA THR A 119 4.45 37.58 -29.49
C THR A 119 5.87 37.71 -30.04
N VAL A 120 6.61 36.60 -30.14
CA VAL A 120 8.05 36.62 -30.47
C VAL A 120 8.38 35.73 -31.67
N ILE A 121 7.90 34.47 -31.67
CA ILE A 121 8.35 33.47 -32.66
C ILE A 121 7.67 33.67 -34.02
N ALA A 122 6.35 33.86 -34.02
CA ALA A 122 5.52 33.97 -35.21
C ALA A 122 4.38 35.01 -35.01
N PRO A 123 4.72 36.29 -34.75
CA PRO A 123 3.73 37.33 -34.43
C PRO A 123 2.79 37.68 -35.59
N ASP A 124 3.17 37.38 -36.83
CA ASP A 124 2.38 37.60 -38.04
C ASP A 124 1.46 36.42 -38.41
N MET A 125 1.59 35.28 -37.73
CA MET A 125 0.85 34.06 -38.03
C MET A 125 -0.67 34.27 -37.97
N SER A 126 -1.17 34.92 -36.91
CA SER A 126 -2.60 35.17 -36.74
C SER A 126 -3.16 36.10 -37.82
N GLY A 127 -2.40 37.13 -38.22
CA GLY A 127 -2.78 38.01 -39.33
C GLY A 127 -2.87 37.27 -40.67
N LYS A 128 -1.88 36.41 -40.97
CA LYS A 128 -1.90 35.55 -42.17
C LYS A 128 -3.12 34.62 -42.18
N MET A 129 -3.47 34.04 -41.04
CA MET A 129 -4.67 33.20 -40.92
C MET A 129 -5.96 33.98 -41.16
N ILE A 130 -6.07 35.20 -40.61
CA ILE A 130 -7.23 36.06 -40.80
C ILE A 130 -7.46 36.33 -42.29
N GLU A 131 -6.41 36.65 -43.06
CA GLU A 131 -6.54 36.89 -44.50
C GLU A 131 -6.91 35.62 -45.28
N ILE A 132 -6.34 34.46 -44.93
CA ILE A 132 -6.70 33.17 -45.56
C ILE A 132 -8.19 32.86 -45.36
N TYR A 133 -8.71 33.01 -44.15
CA TYR A 133 -10.13 32.79 -43.87
C TYR A 133 -11.03 33.83 -44.54
N ARG A 134 -10.60 35.09 -44.57
CA ARG A 134 -11.32 36.17 -45.25
C ARG A 134 -11.47 35.87 -46.75
N GLU A 135 -10.40 35.42 -47.40
CA GLU A 135 -10.45 35.00 -48.80
C GLU A 135 -11.34 33.77 -49.00
N LYS A 136 -11.30 32.76 -48.11
CA LYS A 136 -12.19 31.59 -48.15
C LYS A 136 -13.68 31.98 -48.08
N ILE A 137 -14.04 32.99 -47.28
CA ILE A 137 -15.41 33.52 -47.20
C ILE A 137 -15.79 34.19 -48.53
N LYS A 138 -14.91 35.03 -49.09
CA LYS A 138 -15.15 35.72 -50.37
C LYS A 138 -15.32 34.73 -51.53
N THR A 139 -14.60 33.62 -51.52
CA THR A 139 -14.64 32.60 -52.59
C THR A 139 -15.59 31.44 -52.29
N SER A 140 -16.45 31.54 -51.27
CA SER A 140 -17.32 30.45 -50.81
C SER A 140 -18.48 30.09 -51.76
N GLY A 141 -18.69 30.87 -52.83
CA GLY A 141 -19.79 30.68 -53.78
C GLY A 141 -21.16 31.08 -53.25
N GLN A 142 -21.23 31.72 -52.07
CA GLN A 142 -22.46 32.19 -51.44
C GLN A 142 -22.93 33.53 -52.04
N THR A 143 -24.15 33.95 -51.70
CA THR A 143 -24.68 35.25 -52.16
C THR A 143 -23.91 36.40 -51.52
N GLN A 144 -23.82 37.54 -52.22
CA GLN A 144 -23.06 38.71 -51.76
C GLN A 144 -23.55 39.23 -50.39
N GLU A 145 -24.85 39.12 -50.12
CA GLU A 145 -25.44 39.50 -48.84
C GLU A 145 -24.96 38.61 -47.68
N VAL A 146 -24.89 37.29 -47.91
CA VAL A 146 -24.38 36.32 -46.92
C VAL A 146 -22.88 36.51 -46.69
N ILE A 147 -22.10 36.70 -47.76
CA ILE A 147 -20.65 36.99 -47.68
C ILE A 147 -20.41 38.25 -46.85
N THR A 148 -21.14 39.34 -47.12
CA THR A 148 -20.97 40.61 -46.42
C THR A 148 -21.26 40.46 -44.92
N LYS A 149 -22.33 39.74 -44.58
CA LYS A 149 -22.68 39.49 -43.18
C LYS A 149 -21.64 38.61 -42.47
N GLN A 150 -21.18 37.53 -43.10
CA GLN A 150 -20.15 36.66 -42.55
C GLN A 150 -18.82 37.39 -42.35
N LEU A 151 -18.40 38.24 -43.29
CA LEU A 151 -17.20 39.05 -43.14
C LEU A 151 -17.32 40.04 -41.98
N GLN A 152 -18.48 40.69 -41.82
CA GLN A 152 -18.71 41.59 -40.69
C GLN A 152 -18.68 40.88 -39.33
N GLU A 153 -19.24 39.67 -39.24
CA GLU A 153 -19.18 38.86 -38.03
C GLU A 153 -17.75 38.36 -37.77
N PHE A 154 -17.08 37.86 -38.81
CA PHE A 154 -15.70 37.39 -38.74
C PHE A 154 -14.72 38.48 -38.33
N ASP A 155 -14.79 39.69 -38.90
CA ASP A 155 -13.87 40.78 -38.57
C ASP A 155 -14.01 41.24 -37.10
N LYS A 156 -15.22 41.18 -36.53
CA LYS A 156 -15.44 41.44 -35.09
C LYS A 156 -14.75 40.39 -34.22
N GLU A 157 -14.86 39.12 -34.59
CA GLU A 157 -14.23 38.01 -33.87
C GLU A 157 -12.71 38.01 -34.06
N ALA A 158 -12.23 38.32 -35.26
CA ALA A 158 -10.81 38.32 -35.63
C ALA A 158 -9.99 39.28 -34.77
N VAL A 159 -10.52 40.47 -34.44
CA VAL A 159 -9.85 41.42 -33.54
C VAL A 159 -9.60 40.81 -32.16
N MET A 160 -10.60 40.09 -31.63
CA MET A 160 -10.48 39.41 -30.33
C MET A 160 -9.52 38.22 -30.42
N TRP A 161 -9.65 37.39 -31.44
CA TRP A 161 -8.82 36.20 -31.65
C TRP A 161 -7.37 36.52 -32.02
N ASN A 162 -7.07 37.74 -32.45
CA ASN A 162 -5.71 38.21 -32.69
C ASN A 162 -4.98 38.66 -31.41
N ASN A 163 -5.58 38.49 -30.22
CA ASN A 163 -4.95 38.81 -28.94
C ASN A 163 -4.10 37.62 -28.43
N PRO A 164 -2.76 37.75 -28.34
CA PRO A 164 -1.89 36.65 -27.91
C PRO A 164 -2.15 36.13 -26.50
N LEU A 165 -2.60 37.01 -25.59
CA LEU A 165 -2.96 36.61 -24.22
C LEU A 165 -4.21 35.73 -24.23
N LEU A 166 -5.22 36.11 -25.02
CA LEU A 166 -6.44 35.32 -25.13
C LEU A 166 -6.16 33.96 -25.76
N GLN A 167 -5.37 33.91 -26.83
CA GLN A 167 -4.96 32.65 -27.48
C GLN A 167 -4.21 31.74 -26.50
N SER A 168 -3.29 32.31 -25.71
CA SER A 168 -2.56 31.59 -24.67
C SER A 168 -3.52 30.99 -23.62
N ILE A 169 -4.47 31.78 -23.12
CA ILE A 169 -5.45 31.34 -22.13
C ILE A 169 -6.34 30.24 -22.71
N VAL A 170 -6.83 30.41 -23.95
CA VAL A 170 -7.67 29.42 -24.63
C VAL A 170 -6.92 28.11 -24.78
N MET A 171 -5.67 28.13 -25.25
CA MET A 171 -4.88 26.91 -25.42
C MET A 171 -4.53 26.24 -24.09
N LEU A 172 -4.21 27.02 -23.05
CA LEU A 172 -4.02 26.52 -21.69
C LEU A 172 -5.28 25.79 -21.22
N MET A 173 -6.44 26.42 -21.38
CA MET A 173 -7.73 25.84 -21.00
C MET A 173 -8.03 24.57 -21.80
N THR A 174 -7.80 24.55 -23.11
CA THR A 174 -7.96 23.37 -23.95
C THR A 174 -7.12 22.19 -23.47
N VAL A 175 -5.82 22.41 -23.21
CA VAL A 175 -4.92 21.36 -22.69
C VAL A 175 -5.37 20.91 -21.30
N PHE A 176 -5.78 21.84 -20.44
CA PHE A 176 -6.25 21.50 -19.10
C PHE A 176 -7.53 20.66 -19.14
N LEU A 177 -8.52 21.03 -19.95
CA LEU A 177 -9.79 20.30 -20.11
C LEU A 177 -9.57 18.89 -20.66
N LEU A 178 -8.70 18.73 -21.66
CA LEU A 178 -8.28 17.40 -22.13
C LEU A 178 -7.58 16.60 -21.02
N GLY A 179 -6.76 17.27 -20.22
CA GLY A 179 -6.12 16.72 -19.04
C GLY A 179 -7.12 16.23 -17.99
N ILE A 180 -8.25 16.92 -17.78
CA ILE A 180 -9.34 16.45 -16.90
C ILE A 180 -9.88 15.11 -17.40
N VAL A 181 -10.21 15.01 -18.69
CA VAL A 181 -10.74 13.77 -19.30
C VAL A 181 -9.75 12.61 -19.11
N ILE A 182 -8.47 12.84 -19.42
CA ILE A 182 -7.42 11.84 -19.26
C ILE A 182 -7.20 11.47 -17.78
N SER A 183 -7.34 12.44 -16.87
CA SER A 183 -7.24 12.20 -15.43
C SER A 183 -8.38 11.32 -14.92
N VAL A 184 -9.61 11.52 -15.41
CA VAL A 184 -10.74 10.64 -15.09
C VAL A 184 -10.48 9.23 -15.59
N ILE A 185 -10.11 9.06 -16.87
CA ILE A 185 -9.81 7.77 -17.48
C ILE A 185 -8.70 7.06 -16.68
N THR A 186 -7.61 7.76 -16.42
CA THR A 186 -6.48 7.26 -15.63
C THR A 186 -6.91 6.83 -14.24
N ALA A 187 -7.74 7.62 -13.55
CA ALA A 187 -8.24 7.30 -12.23
C ALA A 187 -9.17 6.08 -12.24
N VAL A 188 -10.00 5.91 -13.27
CA VAL A 188 -10.86 4.72 -13.44
C VAL A 188 -10.02 3.47 -13.69
N ILE A 189 -9.00 3.54 -14.54
CA ILE A 189 -8.14 2.39 -14.89
C ILE A 189 -7.26 1.99 -13.70
N LEU A 190 -6.68 2.97 -13.00
CA LEU A 190 -5.68 2.68 -11.97
C LEU A 190 -6.28 2.51 -10.58
N LYS A 191 -7.56 2.89 -10.35
CA LYS A 191 -8.19 2.68 -9.04
C LYS A 191 -8.12 1.21 -8.68
N LYS A 192 -7.50 0.94 -7.54
CA LYS A 192 -7.62 -0.33 -6.84
C LYS A 192 -8.30 -0.04 -5.52
N LYS A 193 -9.34 -0.81 -5.20
CA LYS A 193 -10.17 -0.60 -4.01
C LYS A 193 -9.27 -0.49 -2.78
N ASN A 194 -9.09 0.73 -2.31
CA ASN A 194 -8.36 1.02 -1.10
C ASN A 194 -9.40 0.99 0.01
N SER A 195 -9.33 -0.02 0.86
CA SER A 195 -10.16 -0.16 2.06
C SER A 195 -9.79 0.92 3.08
N ILE A 196 -10.00 2.20 2.80
CA ILE A 196 -9.55 3.29 3.69
C ILE A 196 -10.56 3.56 4.82
N ASN A 197 -11.80 3.05 4.72
CA ASN A 197 -12.69 2.92 5.90
C ASN A 197 -12.30 1.78 6.86
N ARG A 198 -11.22 1.03 6.58
CA ARG A 198 -10.80 -0.07 7.46
C ARG A 198 -10.12 0.38 8.75
N LYS A 199 -9.57 1.58 8.96
CA LYS A 199 -8.88 1.81 10.26
C LYS A 199 -9.88 1.86 11.44
N TYR A 200 -11.00 2.56 11.27
CA TYR A 200 -12.10 2.56 12.23
C TYR A 200 -12.91 1.26 12.20
N ASN A 201 -13.18 0.68 11.02
CA ASN A 201 -13.86 -0.62 10.93
C ASN A 201 -12.98 -1.82 11.31
N ILE A 202 -11.65 -1.80 11.22
CA ILE A 202 -10.77 -2.88 11.70
C ILE A 202 -10.75 -2.83 13.21
N ILE A 203 -10.64 -1.66 13.85
CA ILE A 203 -10.68 -1.63 15.32
C ILE A 203 -12.05 -2.13 15.80
N TYR A 204 -13.14 -1.71 15.15
CA TYR A 204 -14.48 -2.15 15.51
C TYR A 204 -14.77 -3.63 15.14
N MET A 205 -14.31 -4.10 13.97
CA MET A 205 -14.46 -5.50 13.52
C MET A 205 -13.46 -6.44 14.20
N ALA A 206 -12.26 -5.99 14.56
CA ALA A 206 -11.32 -6.78 15.35
C ALA A 206 -11.84 -6.87 16.77
N LYS A 207 -12.44 -5.79 17.32
CA LYS A 207 -13.21 -5.87 18.56
C LYS A 207 -14.38 -6.85 18.41
N SER A 208 -15.19 -6.78 17.35
CA SER A 208 -16.30 -7.73 17.16
C SER A 208 -15.83 -9.18 16.97
N LYS A 209 -14.79 -9.41 16.15
CA LYS A 209 -14.20 -10.74 15.91
C LYS A 209 -13.49 -11.29 17.13
N PHE A 210 -12.81 -10.44 17.90
CA PHE A 210 -12.16 -10.86 19.14
C PHE A 210 -13.22 -11.21 20.19
N GLU A 211 -14.23 -10.37 20.41
CA GLU A 211 -15.32 -10.70 21.34
C GLU A 211 -16.05 -11.99 20.91
N GLU A 212 -16.36 -12.16 19.62
CA GLU A 212 -16.91 -13.41 19.07
C GLU A 212 -15.98 -14.62 19.30
N SER A 213 -14.68 -14.46 19.04
CA SER A 213 -13.67 -15.51 19.29
C SER A 213 -13.52 -15.83 20.77
N LYS A 214 -13.75 -14.86 21.66
CA LYS A 214 -13.70 -15.02 23.11
C LYS A 214 -14.92 -15.76 23.64
N GLU A 215 -16.08 -15.58 23.00
CA GLU A 215 -17.31 -16.30 23.34
C GLU A 215 -17.26 -17.75 22.84
N THR A 216 -16.95 -17.97 21.56
CA THR A 216 -17.13 -19.29 20.92
C THR A 216 -15.94 -19.80 20.09
N GLY A 217 -14.91 -18.98 19.88
CA GLY A 217 -13.76 -19.30 19.02
C GLY A 217 -12.50 -19.76 19.76
N LYS A 218 -11.34 -19.52 19.12
CA LYS A 218 -10.03 -19.96 19.64
C LYS A 218 -9.60 -19.27 20.93
N HIS A 219 -10.00 -18.02 21.15
CA HIS A 219 -9.75 -17.36 22.44
C HIS A 219 -10.59 -17.99 23.55
N SER A 220 -11.84 -18.37 23.28
CA SER A 220 -12.67 -19.15 24.22
C SER A 220 -11.99 -20.47 24.60
N MET A 221 -11.45 -21.19 23.61
CA MET A 221 -10.67 -22.42 23.85
C MET A 221 -9.45 -22.18 24.75
N LEU A 222 -8.64 -21.16 24.45
CA LEU A 222 -7.47 -20.81 25.26
C LEU A 222 -7.87 -20.43 26.69
N LEU A 223 -8.91 -19.61 26.86
CA LEU A 223 -9.35 -19.12 28.17
C LEU A 223 -9.77 -20.25 29.13
N LYS A 224 -10.20 -21.41 28.62
CA LYS A 224 -10.49 -22.59 29.46
C LYS A 224 -9.25 -23.13 30.19
N LEU A 225 -8.05 -22.83 29.70
CA LEU A 225 -6.80 -23.24 30.33
C LEU A 225 -6.43 -22.38 31.55
N ALA A 226 -7.10 -21.23 31.75
CA ALA A 226 -6.80 -20.34 32.86
C ALA A 226 -7.06 -21.02 34.21
N GLY A 227 -6.11 -20.96 35.13
CA GLY A 227 -6.19 -21.53 36.47
C GLY A 227 -4.83 -21.94 37.02
N GLU A 228 -4.87 -22.54 38.21
CA GLU A 228 -3.71 -23.10 38.88
C GLU A 228 -3.63 -24.62 38.62
N TRP A 229 -2.42 -25.11 38.36
CA TRP A 229 -2.16 -26.45 37.87
C TRP A 229 -1.00 -27.08 38.63
N GLU A 230 -1.14 -28.37 38.94
CA GLU A 230 -0.07 -29.20 39.48
C GLU A 230 -0.07 -30.55 38.76
N GLY A 231 1.11 -31.07 38.49
CA GLY A 231 1.23 -32.30 37.72
C GLY A 231 2.62 -32.86 37.68
N VAL A 232 2.82 -33.80 36.76
CA VAL A 232 4.09 -34.47 36.55
C VAL A 232 4.60 -34.18 35.15
N ALA A 233 5.83 -33.68 35.06
CA ALA A 233 6.58 -33.53 33.84
C ALA A 233 7.46 -34.77 33.63
N LYS A 234 7.36 -35.36 32.44
CA LYS A 234 8.23 -36.43 31.96
C LYS A 234 9.12 -35.88 30.85
N THR A 235 10.41 -36.18 30.91
CA THR A 235 11.40 -35.65 29.98
C THR A 235 12.20 -36.77 29.34
N TRP A 236 12.45 -36.65 28.04
CA TRP A 236 13.20 -37.58 27.21
C TRP A 236 14.32 -36.82 26.49
N PHE A 237 15.58 -37.21 26.72
CA PHE A 237 16.71 -36.73 25.93
C PHE A 237 16.97 -37.59 24.68
N GLU A 238 16.53 -38.85 24.73
CA GLU A 238 16.60 -39.82 23.64
C GLU A 238 15.18 -40.32 23.34
N PRO A 239 14.82 -40.59 22.07
CA PRO A 239 13.51 -41.11 21.71
C PRO A 239 13.15 -42.37 22.52
N GLY A 240 12.04 -42.31 23.26
CA GLY A 240 11.47 -43.46 23.99
C GLY A 240 12.14 -43.81 25.32
N LYS A 241 13.24 -43.17 25.69
CA LYS A 241 13.96 -43.43 26.96
C LYS A 241 13.75 -42.30 27.96
N LEU A 242 12.91 -42.56 28.98
CA LEU A 242 12.60 -41.59 30.03
C LEU A 242 13.88 -41.21 30.78
N ALA A 243 14.17 -39.91 30.83
CA ALA A 243 15.37 -39.37 31.44
C ALA A 243 15.13 -38.72 32.81
N ASP A 244 13.96 -38.09 32.98
CA ASP A 244 13.56 -37.44 34.24
C ASP A 244 12.04 -37.47 34.39
N GLU A 245 11.57 -37.54 35.63
CA GLU A 245 10.16 -37.41 36.00
C GLU A 245 10.07 -36.57 37.27
N SER A 246 9.38 -35.44 37.21
CA SER A 246 9.37 -34.48 38.30
C SER A 246 8.02 -33.77 38.46
N VAL A 247 7.74 -33.32 39.67
CA VAL A 247 6.54 -32.51 39.95
C VAL A 247 6.74 -31.12 39.34
N MET A 248 5.69 -30.64 38.68
CA MET A 248 5.64 -29.34 38.04
C MET A 248 4.39 -28.58 38.50
N LYS A 249 4.54 -27.29 38.73
CA LYS A 249 3.46 -26.36 39.07
C LYS A 249 3.35 -25.31 37.99
N GLY A 250 2.12 -24.96 37.61
CA GLY A 250 1.84 -23.97 36.58
C GLY A 250 0.69 -23.06 36.99
N SER A 251 0.82 -21.76 36.72
CA SER A 251 -0.24 -20.77 36.84
C SER A 251 -0.52 -20.19 35.46
N ILE A 252 -1.72 -20.38 34.94
CA ILE A 252 -2.15 -19.88 33.63
C ILE A 252 -3.15 -18.74 33.85
N LYS A 253 -2.78 -17.52 33.46
CA LYS A 253 -3.60 -16.32 33.67
C LYS A 253 -3.93 -15.63 32.35
N PRO A 254 -5.18 -15.17 32.15
CA PRO A 254 -5.49 -14.30 31.03
C PRO A 254 -4.83 -12.94 31.23
N VAL A 255 -4.18 -12.43 30.17
CA VAL A 255 -3.59 -11.10 30.14
C VAL A 255 -4.20 -10.29 29.01
N LEU A 256 -4.19 -8.96 29.18
CA LEU A 256 -4.78 -8.02 28.23
C LEU A 256 -6.22 -8.38 27.84
N ASN A 257 -7.10 -8.53 28.84
CA ASN A 257 -8.52 -8.86 28.67
C ASN A 257 -8.78 -10.20 27.94
N GLY A 258 -7.87 -11.18 28.11
CA GLY A 258 -8.00 -12.51 27.53
C GLY A 258 -7.54 -12.61 26.07
N MET A 259 -6.84 -11.60 25.55
CA MET A 259 -6.17 -11.70 24.24
C MET A 259 -5.05 -12.73 24.24
N PHE A 260 -4.40 -12.91 25.39
CA PHE A 260 -3.33 -13.89 25.56
C PHE A 260 -3.48 -14.60 26.91
N LEU A 261 -2.80 -15.74 27.04
CA LEU A 261 -2.55 -16.37 28.33
C LEU A 261 -1.07 -16.28 28.67
N MET A 262 -0.77 -15.97 29.92
CA MET A 262 0.57 -16.10 30.50
C MET A 262 0.59 -17.36 31.37
N HIS A 263 1.44 -18.31 31.04
CA HIS A 263 1.69 -19.53 31.79
C HIS A 263 3.04 -19.42 32.48
N GLU A 264 3.02 -19.14 33.78
CA GLU A 264 4.18 -19.17 34.66
C GLU A 264 4.32 -20.59 35.20
N TYR A 265 5.49 -21.20 35.09
CA TYR A 265 5.72 -22.56 35.58
C TYR A 265 7.04 -22.72 36.31
N SER A 266 7.06 -23.68 37.24
CA SER A 266 8.24 -24.07 37.98
C SER A 266 8.26 -25.59 38.20
N GLY A 267 9.46 -26.14 38.26
CA GLY A 267 9.66 -27.56 38.46
C GLY A 267 11.11 -27.88 38.81
N SER A 268 11.49 -29.14 38.65
CA SER A 268 12.88 -29.56 38.75
C SER A 268 13.25 -30.45 37.57
N MET A 269 14.53 -30.44 37.20
CA MET A 269 15.11 -31.31 36.20
C MET A 269 16.33 -31.97 36.82
N GLN A 270 16.33 -33.30 36.97
CA GLN A 270 17.40 -34.05 37.64
C GLN A 270 17.75 -33.46 39.02
N GLY A 271 16.72 -33.06 39.78
CA GLY A 271 16.83 -32.47 41.11
C GLY A 271 17.25 -30.98 41.15
N LYS A 272 17.52 -30.34 40.01
CA LYS A 272 17.82 -28.90 39.95
C LYS A 272 16.55 -28.10 39.65
N PRO A 273 16.25 -27.02 40.40
CA PRO A 273 15.07 -26.21 40.13
C PRO A 273 15.18 -25.48 38.79
N PHE A 274 14.06 -25.32 38.10
CA PHE A 274 13.93 -24.42 36.95
C PHE A 274 12.59 -23.70 36.96
N GLU A 275 12.54 -22.59 36.25
CA GLU A 275 11.33 -21.78 36.07
C GLU A 275 11.23 -21.28 34.63
N GLY A 276 10.02 -20.92 34.21
CA GLY A 276 9.80 -20.33 32.91
C GLY A 276 8.43 -19.69 32.75
N ILE A 277 8.30 -18.95 31.66
CA ILE A 277 7.07 -18.26 31.27
C ILE A 277 6.81 -18.56 29.80
N SER A 278 5.59 -18.95 29.49
CA SER A 278 5.06 -19.03 28.13
C SER A 278 3.91 -18.05 27.94
N ILE A 279 3.89 -17.33 26.81
CA ILE A 279 2.75 -16.52 26.40
C ILE A 279 2.07 -17.22 25.23
N TYR A 280 0.82 -17.63 25.40
CA TYR A 280 0.00 -18.23 24.36
C TYR A 280 -0.98 -17.22 23.76
N GLY A 281 -1.14 -17.23 22.45
CA GLY A 281 -2.09 -16.36 21.75
C GLY A 281 -2.66 -16.98 20.48
N TYR A 282 -3.69 -16.34 19.94
CA TYR A 282 -4.26 -16.65 18.64
C TYR A 282 -4.39 -15.40 17.77
N ASN A 283 -3.72 -15.40 16.62
CA ASN A 283 -3.78 -14.29 15.69
C ASN A 283 -4.95 -14.48 14.71
N LEU A 284 -6.00 -13.68 14.88
CA LEU A 284 -7.21 -13.71 14.05
C LEU A 284 -7.01 -13.30 12.59
N ASN A 285 -5.90 -12.62 12.26
CA ASN A 285 -5.64 -12.18 10.89
C ASN A 285 -4.92 -13.26 10.09
N ASP A 286 -4.02 -14.00 10.75
CA ASP A 286 -3.21 -15.05 10.13
C ASP A 286 -3.77 -16.44 10.39
N ASP A 287 -4.84 -16.53 11.20
CA ASP A 287 -5.54 -17.75 11.61
C ASP A 287 -4.62 -18.80 12.25
N LYS A 288 -3.72 -18.34 13.13
CA LYS A 288 -2.62 -19.13 13.70
C LYS A 288 -2.48 -18.95 15.21
N PHE A 289 -2.16 -20.05 15.89
CA PHE A 289 -1.65 -20.00 17.25
C PHE A 289 -0.21 -19.47 17.28
N GLN A 290 0.13 -18.76 18.35
CA GLN A 290 1.47 -18.24 18.57
C GLN A 290 1.91 -18.47 20.01
N CYS A 291 3.21 -18.70 20.19
CA CYS A 291 3.83 -18.85 21.50
C CYS A 291 5.11 -18.02 21.59
N ALA A 292 5.37 -17.46 22.77
CA ALA A 292 6.69 -16.99 23.15
C ALA A 292 7.11 -17.66 24.45
N ASN A 293 8.28 -18.30 24.48
CA ASN A 293 8.80 -19.02 25.64
C ASN A 293 10.11 -18.40 26.13
N ILE A 294 10.23 -18.28 27.45
CA ILE A 294 11.46 -17.99 28.17
C ILE A 294 11.56 -18.95 29.36
N ASP A 295 12.74 -19.45 29.66
CA ASP A 295 12.97 -20.37 30.78
C ASP A 295 14.42 -20.37 31.23
N SER A 296 14.68 -20.87 32.44
CA SER A 296 16.00 -20.88 33.06
C SER A 296 16.84 -22.12 32.73
N PHE A 297 16.42 -22.97 31.78
CA PHE A 297 17.02 -24.29 31.56
C PHE A 297 17.51 -24.52 30.13
N HIS A 298 16.64 -24.33 29.13
CA HIS A 298 16.80 -24.85 27.78
C HIS A 298 17.31 -23.80 26.78
N ASN A 299 16.69 -22.62 26.71
CA ASN A 299 16.94 -21.66 25.62
C ASN A 299 17.96 -20.54 25.97
N GLY A 300 18.68 -20.68 27.08
CA GLY A 300 19.64 -19.68 27.55
C GLY A 300 18.99 -18.30 27.75
N THR A 301 19.57 -17.25 27.16
CA THR A 301 19.04 -15.88 27.23
C THR A 301 18.13 -15.51 26.05
N ALA A 302 17.75 -16.49 25.22
CA ALA A 302 16.92 -16.24 24.04
C ALA A 302 15.43 -16.33 24.36
N ILE A 303 14.62 -15.58 23.62
CA ILE A 303 13.16 -15.72 23.58
C ILE A 303 12.83 -16.62 22.40
N MET A 304 12.18 -17.75 22.66
CA MET A 304 11.76 -18.65 21.59
C MET A 304 10.38 -18.23 21.08
N MET A 305 10.30 -17.88 19.80
CA MET A 305 9.05 -17.59 19.13
C MET A 305 8.57 -18.82 18.36
N GLN A 306 7.30 -19.18 18.51
CA GLN A 306 6.68 -20.31 17.85
C GLN A 306 5.43 -19.87 17.09
N ASN A 307 5.20 -20.46 15.92
CA ASN A 307 4.00 -20.23 15.12
C ASN A 307 3.32 -21.54 14.77
N GLY A 308 1.99 -21.54 14.84
CA GLY A 308 1.16 -22.65 14.42
C GLY A 308 0.86 -22.63 12.92
N GLU A 309 0.22 -23.72 12.49
CA GLU A 309 -0.37 -23.83 11.15
C GLU A 309 -1.69 -23.08 11.06
N GLU A 310 -2.01 -22.60 9.86
CA GLU A 310 -3.25 -21.90 9.56
C GLU A 310 -4.45 -22.84 9.75
N GLY A 311 -5.49 -22.39 10.46
CA GLY A 311 -6.72 -23.16 10.64
C GLY A 311 -6.63 -24.32 11.64
N SER A 312 -5.53 -24.44 12.40
CA SER A 312 -5.36 -25.55 13.34
C SER A 312 -6.51 -25.65 14.34
N GLY A 313 -7.01 -26.87 14.56
CA GLY A 313 -8.08 -27.19 15.51
C GLY A 313 -7.67 -26.95 16.97
N ILE A 314 -6.42 -27.26 17.28
CA ILE A 314 -5.82 -27.25 18.62
C ILE A 314 -4.59 -26.34 18.66
N PHE A 315 -4.15 -25.96 19.86
CA PHE A 315 -2.89 -25.24 19.99
C PHE A 315 -1.73 -26.18 19.61
N SER A 316 -1.08 -25.86 18.51
CA SER A 316 0.16 -26.48 18.05
C SER A 316 1.01 -25.37 17.44
N ALA A 317 2.23 -25.17 17.94
CA ALA A 317 3.13 -24.13 17.46
C ALA A 317 4.57 -24.63 17.41
N LEU A 318 5.25 -24.37 16.30
CA LEU A 318 6.65 -24.73 16.07
C LEU A 318 7.53 -23.48 16.11
N GLY A 319 8.59 -23.54 16.90
CA GLY A 319 9.70 -22.60 16.89
C GLY A 319 11.03 -23.33 16.81
N HIS A 320 12.11 -22.58 16.98
CA HIS A 320 13.46 -23.13 16.91
C HIS A 320 14.34 -22.55 18.02
N TYR A 321 15.28 -23.34 18.50
CA TYR A 321 16.36 -22.90 19.39
C TYR A 321 17.71 -23.23 18.78
N SER A 322 18.72 -22.46 19.20
CA SER A 322 20.11 -22.69 18.81
C SER A 322 20.80 -23.56 19.84
N TYR A 323 21.40 -24.66 19.38
CA TYR A 323 22.25 -25.52 20.18
C TYR A 323 23.68 -25.45 19.68
N ARG A 324 24.61 -25.03 20.54
CA ARG A 324 26.02 -24.85 20.18
C ARG A 324 26.80 -26.11 20.50
N LEU A 325 27.25 -26.84 19.48
CA LEU A 325 28.11 -28.01 19.62
C LEU A 325 29.58 -27.63 19.82
N SER A 326 30.02 -26.55 19.17
CA SER A 326 31.40 -26.04 19.27
C SER A 326 31.43 -24.52 19.09
N PRO A 327 32.58 -23.85 19.29
CA PRO A 327 32.70 -22.41 19.05
C PRO A 327 32.28 -21.99 17.62
N VAL A 328 32.41 -22.88 16.65
CA VAL A 328 32.11 -22.62 15.23
C VAL A 328 30.83 -23.31 14.73
N GLU A 329 30.29 -24.27 15.47
CA GLU A 329 29.13 -25.06 15.04
C GLU A 329 27.91 -24.79 15.93
N ILE A 330 26.86 -24.26 15.30
CA ILE A 330 25.56 -23.99 15.90
C ILE A 330 24.52 -24.73 15.07
N GLN A 331 23.75 -25.58 15.72
CA GLN A 331 22.61 -26.28 15.12
C GLN A 331 21.31 -25.57 15.49
N SER A 332 20.35 -25.61 14.56
CA SER A 332 18.99 -25.14 14.79
C SER A 332 18.09 -26.35 14.99
N TRP A 333 17.56 -26.49 16.20
CA TRP A 333 16.63 -27.56 16.56
C TRP A 333 15.20 -27.02 16.58
N GLY A 334 14.26 -27.82 16.09
CA GLY A 334 12.84 -27.48 16.16
C GLY A 334 12.26 -27.82 17.54
N TRP A 335 11.33 -27.00 17.99
CA TRP A 335 10.62 -27.15 19.25
C TRP A 335 9.13 -26.92 19.00
N LYS A 336 8.35 -28.00 19.03
CA LYS A 336 6.91 -27.96 18.78
C LYS A 336 6.15 -28.16 20.06
N THR A 337 5.36 -27.16 20.46
CA THR A 337 4.48 -27.24 21.63
C THR A 337 3.07 -27.58 21.18
N VAL A 338 2.45 -28.59 21.79
CA VAL A 338 1.06 -28.99 21.59
C VAL A 338 0.34 -28.94 22.92
N LEU A 339 -0.78 -28.24 22.99
CA LEU A 339 -1.68 -28.24 24.15
C LEU A 339 -2.91 -29.08 23.81
N GLU A 340 -2.98 -30.27 24.39
CA GLU A 340 -4.14 -31.12 24.24
C GLU A 340 -5.19 -30.74 25.30
N PRO A 341 -6.43 -30.43 24.90
CA PRO A 341 -7.49 -30.16 25.85
C PRO A 341 -7.90 -31.48 26.52
N ALA A 342 -7.48 -31.68 27.77
CA ALA A 342 -7.90 -32.81 28.58
C ALA A 342 -9.01 -32.36 29.54
N ASP A 343 -10.22 -32.13 29.03
CA ASP A 343 -11.37 -31.64 29.81
C ASP A 343 -11.09 -30.37 30.66
N GLU A 344 -12.02 -29.97 31.53
CA GLU A 344 -11.85 -28.76 32.35
C GLU A 344 -10.83 -28.92 33.47
N ASN A 345 -10.47 -30.14 33.86
CA ASN A 345 -9.66 -30.44 35.03
C ASN A 345 -8.28 -31.01 34.70
N ASN A 346 -8.00 -31.34 33.45
CA ASN A 346 -6.71 -31.86 33.03
C ASN A 346 -6.15 -31.03 31.86
N LEU A 347 -4.82 -31.00 31.75
CA LEU A 347 -4.14 -30.36 30.64
C LEU A 347 -2.88 -31.15 30.34
N ILE A 348 -2.75 -31.59 29.09
CA ILE A 348 -1.54 -32.27 28.63
C ILE A 348 -0.79 -31.31 27.72
N ILE A 349 0.44 -30.98 28.11
CA ILE A 349 1.36 -30.17 27.32
C ILE A 349 2.43 -31.10 26.80
N THR A 350 2.44 -31.33 25.50
CA THR A 350 3.46 -32.17 24.85
C THR A 350 4.39 -31.28 24.04
N ILE A 351 5.69 -31.50 24.22
CA ILE A 351 6.75 -30.80 23.51
C ILE A 351 7.53 -31.84 22.72
N TYR A 352 7.69 -31.58 21.42
CA TYR A 352 8.50 -32.39 20.53
C TYR A 352 9.79 -31.65 20.17
N ASN A 353 10.91 -32.35 20.30
CA ASN A 353 12.17 -31.93 19.71
C ASN A 353 12.23 -32.43 18.28
N ILE A 354 12.64 -31.56 17.37
CA ILE A 354 12.85 -31.89 15.96
C ILE A 354 14.34 -31.70 15.67
N THR A 355 15.00 -32.76 15.23
CA THR A 355 16.43 -32.72 14.89
C THR A 355 16.67 -31.77 13.71
N PRO A 356 17.92 -31.31 13.48
CA PRO A 356 18.25 -30.55 12.28
C PRO A 356 17.97 -31.29 10.96
N SER A 357 17.88 -32.63 10.98
CA SER A 357 17.48 -33.45 9.84
C SER A 357 15.96 -33.57 9.67
N GLY A 358 15.17 -33.06 10.61
CA GLY A 358 13.70 -33.06 10.56
C GLY A 358 13.03 -34.23 11.28
N GLU A 359 13.77 -35.04 12.03
CA GLU A 359 13.21 -36.16 12.80
C GLU A 359 12.56 -35.66 14.08
N GLU A 360 11.29 -35.99 14.26
CA GLU A 360 10.51 -35.56 15.41
C GLU A 360 10.47 -36.64 16.50
N ALA A 361 10.76 -36.25 17.74
CA ALA A 361 10.64 -37.10 18.91
C ALA A 361 10.06 -36.33 20.10
N LYS A 362 9.29 -37.03 20.94
CA LYS A 362 8.77 -36.46 22.20
C LYS A 362 9.94 -36.08 23.11
N GLY A 363 9.98 -34.82 23.54
CA GLY A 363 11.00 -34.27 24.42
C GLY A 363 10.49 -34.05 25.85
N VAL A 364 9.30 -33.46 25.99
CA VAL A 364 8.66 -33.25 27.31
C VAL A 364 7.17 -33.53 27.20
N GLU A 365 6.59 -34.08 28.27
CA GLU A 365 5.14 -34.22 28.44
C GLU A 365 4.78 -33.84 29.87
N ILE A 366 3.89 -32.86 30.01
CA ILE A 366 3.42 -32.38 31.31
C ILE A 366 1.96 -32.78 31.43
N ASN A 367 1.67 -33.60 32.43
CA ASN A 367 0.31 -34.04 32.76
C ASN A 367 -0.19 -33.22 33.96
N TYR A 368 -0.84 -32.10 33.68
CA TYR A 368 -1.41 -31.21 34.69
C TYR A 368 -2.81 -31.61 35.12
N LYS A 369 -3.06 -31.44 36.41
CA LYS A 369 -4.39 -31.45 37.02
C LYS A 369 -4.66 -30.09 37.65
N ARG A 370 -5.88 -29.60 37.48
CA ARG A 370 -6.30 -28.33 38.04
C ARG A 370 -6.33 -28.42 39.57
N ILE A 371 -5.74 -27.43 40.23
CA ILE A 371 -5.87 -27.25 41.67
C ILE A 371 -7.26 -26.66 41.93
N LYS A 372 -8.06 -27.34 42.75
CA LYS A 372 -9.43 -26.93 43.10
C LYS A 372 -9.48 -25.84 44.15
#